data_AF-A0AAD5M5I8-F1
#
_entry.id   AF-A0AAD5M5I8-F1
#
_cell.length_a   1.000
_cell.length_b   1.000
_cell.length_c   1.000
_cell.angle_alpha   90.00
_cell.angle_beta   90.00
_cell.angle_gamma   90.00
#
_symmetry.space_group_name_H-M   'P 1'
#
loop_
_entity.id
_entity.type
_entity.pdbx_description
1 polymer ?
#
loop_
_entity_poly.entity_id
_entity_poly.type
_entity_poly.pdbx_seq_one_letter_code
_entity_poly.pdbx_strand_id
1 'polypeptide(L)'
;MIDYGPLVELAIVTTLMVVVCSPLTSRCHPAFVNIVVLLSVSIAMIIYSILMNLSMFELFDFLWRIVFNSERSRYFLLIFWVCNVLASIGFGIFVNAIGRSSTIHRKFFHLTVSMIYLSGIRYDHDFVWLCGWMMLCMFVIVEVLRFFKVPPWEQALNNFLLSMKDEQDSALLLTPIFLLLGVFLPLFLSPNEQSPHLYHLAGVAATGVGDSVAAIVGSQWGRTKWPRGKKSVEGSTAMAVATTIFLLLARPFCVPPLPSCAHIVFVSLILSAVEAVTVNVDNIILPTVGYLLL
;
A
#
# COMPACT_ATOMS: atom_id res chain seq x y z
N MET A 1 -4.89 -1.14 25.34
CA MET A 1 -4.50 -1.01 23.92
C MET A 1 -3.59 -2.19 23.63
N ILE A 2 -3.89 -2.98 22.61
CA ILE A 2 -3.01 -4.10 22.24
C ILE A 2 -1.80 -3.48 21.56
N ASP A 3 -0.61 -3.73 22.08
CA ASP A 3 0.62 -3.29 21.41
C ASP A 3 0.92 -4.24 20.24
N TYR A 4 0.76 -3.73 19.03
CA TYR A 4 1.03 -4.46 17.80
C TYR A 4 2.50 -4.37 17.36
N GLY A 5 3.31 -3.54 18.02
CA GLY A 5 4.73 -3.32 17.70
C GLY A 5 5.53 -4.61 17.56
N PRO A 6 5.57 -5.48 18.59
CA PRO A 6 6.33 -6.72 18.54
C PRO A 6 5.90 -7.67 17.39
N LEU A 7 4.61 -7.65 17.02
CA LEU A 7 4.10 -8.48 15.92
C LEU A 7 4.60 -7.96 14.56
N VAL A 8 4.57 -6.64 14.37
CA VAL A 8 5.07 -5.98 13.16
C VAL A 8 6.57 -6.14 13.01
N GLU A 9 7.34 -5.88 14.08
CA GLU A 9 8.79 -6.05 14.07
C GLU A 9 9.19 -7.47 13.66
N LEU A 10 8.51 -8.48 14.23
CA LEU A 10 8.80 -9.86 13.92
C LEU A 10 8.41 -10.25 12.49
N ALA A 11 7.29 -9.73 11.97
CA ALA A 11 6.91 -9.94 10.57
C ALA A 11 7.93 -9.31 9.60
N ILE A 12 8.45 -8.12 9.92
CA ILE A 12 9.50 -7.45 9.13
C ILE A 12 10.78 -8.31 9.14
N VAL A 13 11.26 -8.70 10.32
CA VAL A 13 12.46 -9.55 10.46
C VAL A 13 12.29 -10.87 9.71
N THR A 14 11.13 -11.51 9.83
CA THR A 14 10.79 -12.74 9.11
C THR A 14 10.83 -12.54 7.60
N THR A 15 10.26 -11.45 7.11
CA THR A 15 10.25 -11.10 5.69
C THR A 15 11.68 -10.87 5.18
N LEU A 16 12.51 -10.14 5.93
CA LEU A 16 13.92 -9.92 5.60
C LEU A 16 14.70 -11.25 5.55
N MET A 17 14.48 -12.15 6.50
CA MET A 17 15.09 -13.48 6.50
C MET A 17 14.69 -14.27 5.25
N VAL A 18 13.41 -14.25 4.86
CA VAL A 18 12.95 -14.88 3.61
C VAL A 18 13.66 -14.27 2.40
N VAL A 19 13.72 -12.93 2.29
CA VAL A 19 14.38 -12.24 1.17
C VAL A 19 15.87 -12.59 1.09
N VAL A 20 16.58 -12.65 2.21
CA VAL A 20 18.04 -12.90 2.26
C VAL A 20 18.37 -14.37 2.03
N CYS A 21 17.59 -15.30 2.56
CA CYS A 21 17.87 -16.74 2.44
C CYS A 21 17.41 -17.34 1.10
N SER A 22 16.34 -16.81 0.50
CA SER A 22 15.76 -17.37 -0.74
C SER A 22 16.74 -17.46 -1.93
N PRO A 23 17.60 -16.45 -2.21
CA PRO A 23 18.59 -16.54 -3.29
C PRO A 23 19.60 -17.68 -3.12
N LEU A 24 19.91 -18.06 -1.88
CA LEU A 24 20.85 -19.15 -1.58
C LEU A 24 20.19 -20.50 -1.83
N THR A 25 18.97 -20.69 -1.33
CA THR A 25 18.24 -21.96 -1.43
C THR A 25 17.70 -22.22 -2.84
N SER A 26 17.31 -21.15 -3.56
CA SER A 26 16.75 -21.27 -4.92
C SER A 26 17.77 -21.75 -5.95
N ARG A 27 19.08 -21.54 -5.70
CA ARG A 27 20.18 -22.09 -6.52
C ARG A 27 20.22 -23.61 -6.49
N CYS A 28 19.83 -24.24 -5.37
CA CYS A 28 19.76 -25.68 -5.27
C CYS A 28 18.48 -26.21 -5.90
N HIS A 29 17.32 -25.69 -5.45
CA HIS A 29 16.02 -26.00 -6.03
C HIS A 29 14.99 -24.93 -5.61
N PRO A 30 14.19 -24.35 -6.52
CA PRO A 30 13.19 -23.32 -6.19
C PRO A 30 12.24 -23.69 -5.06
N ALA A 31 11.82 -24.97 -4.99
CA ALA A 31 10.92 -25.46 -3.94
C ALA A 31 11.48 -25.28 -2.51
N PHE A 32 12.81 -25.19 -2.33
CA PHE A 32 13.40 -24.97 -1.01
C PHE A 32 13.10 -23.59 -0.42
N VAL A 33 12.69 -22.62 -1.25
CA VAL A 33 12.19 -21.34 -0.75
C VAL A 33 10.92 -21.52 0.10
N ASN A 34 10.05 -22.50 -0.21
CA ASN A 34 8.90 -22.82 0.65
C ASN A 34 9.34 -23.26 2.06
N ILE A 35 10.46 -23.99 2.15
CA ILE A 35 11.02 -24.43 3.43
C ILE A 35 11.52 -23.22 4.22
N VAL A 36 12.23 -22.29 3.56
CA VAL A 36 12.67 -21.03 4.18
C VAL A 36 11.48 -20.26 4.73
N VAL A 37 10.43 -20.03 3.92
CA VAL A 37 9.22 -19.33 4.36
C VAL A 37 8.57 -20.03 5.55
N LEU A 38 8.36 -21.35 5.46
CA LEU A 38 7.71 -22.12 6.51
C LEU A 38 8.50 -22.06 7.83
N LEU A 39 9.83 -22.25 7.77
CA LEU A 39 10.67 -22.22 8.96
C LEU A 39 10.73 -20.82 9.56
N SER A 40 10.93 -19.78 8.74
CA SER A 40 10.97 -18.40 9.22
C SER A 40 9.66 -18.00 9.90
N VAL A 41 8.50 -18.31 9.31
CA VAL A 41 7.18 -18.03 9.90
C VAL A 41 6.95 -18.87 11.17
N SER A 42 7.34 -20.14 11.18
CA SER A 42 7.18 -21.00 12.37
C SER A 42 8.03 -20.50 13.54
N ILE A 43 9.28 -20.12 13.28
CA ILE A 43 10.18 -19.54 14.28
C ILE A 43 9.61 -18.22 14.81
N ALA A 44 9.11 -17.36 13.93
CA ALA A 44 8.44 -16.12 14.32
C ALA A 44 7.24 -16.38 15.24
N MET A 45 6.36 -17.33 14.89
CA MET A 45 5.23 -17.69 15.73
C MET A 45 5.65 -18.17 17.11
N ILE A 46 6.70 -18.99 17.21
CA ILE A 46 7.26 -19.46 18.47
C ILE A 46 7.83 -18.29 19.29
N ILE A 47 8.64 -17.43 18.67
CA ILE A 47 9.22 -16.25 19.33
C ILE A 47 8.11 -15.36 19.86
N TYR A 48 7.09 -15.06 19.05
CA TYR A 48 5.98 -14.22 19.47
C TYR A 48 5.17 -14.86 20.60
N SER A 49 4.94 -16.18 20.57
CA SER A 49 4.32 -16.93 21.67
C SER A 49 5.08 -16.73 22.98
N ILE A 50 6.42 -16.82 22.93
CA ILE A 50 7.28 -16.62 24.10
C ILE A 50 7.23 -15.16 24.58
N LEU A 51 7.32 -14.19 23.67
CA LEU A 51 7.27 -12.76 23.98
C LEU A 51 5.97 -12.36 24.66
N MET A 52 4.84 -12.93 24.21
CA MET A 52 3.51 -12.66 24.77
C MET A 52 3.17 -13.58 25.95
N ASN A 53 4.07 -14.49 26.33
CA ASN A 53 3.85 -15.51 27.37
C ASN A 53 2.55 -16.30 27.15
N LEU A 54 2.30 -16.71 25.90
CA LEU A 54 1.16 -17.51 25.47
C LEU A 54 1.61 -18.92 25.09
N SER A 55 0.76 -19.91 25.31
CA SER A 55 0.90 -21.21 24.63
C SER A 55 0.57 -21.09 23.14
N MET A 56 1.00 -22.07 22.33
CA MET A 56 0.72 -22.05 20.89
C MET A 56 -0.78 -22.05 20.56
N PHE A 57 -1.62 -22.70 21.38
CA PHE A 57 -3.08 -22.68 21.18
C PHE A 57 -3.69 -21.31 21.51
N GLU A 58 -3.25 -20.69 22.62
CA GLU A 58 -3.69 -19.35 23.01
C GLU A 58 -3.21 -18.30 22.00
N LEU A 59 -2.04 -18.49 21.39
CA LEU A 59 -1.56 -17.62 20.33
C LEU A 59 -2.54 -17.58 19.14
N PHE A 60 -3.07 -18.72 18.70
CA PHE A 60 -4.03 -18.74 17.60
C PHE A 60 -5.33 -18.02 17.96
N ASP A 61 -5.86 -18.23 19.17
CA ASP A 61 -7.06 -17.50 19.65
C ASP A 61 -6.78 -16.00 19.79
N PHE A 62 -5.59 -15.63 20.26
CA PHE A 62 -5.16 -14.24 20.37
C PHE A 62 -5.09 -13.55 19.00
N LEU A 63 -4.42 -14.15 18.01
CA LEU A 63 -4.36 -13.62 16.64
C LEU A 63 -5.76 -13.55 15.99
N TRP A 64 -6.61 -14.54 16.27
CA TRP A 64 -8.01 -14.53 15.83
C TRP A 64 -8.77 -13.33 16.41
N ARG A 65 -8.62 -13.06 17.70
CA ARG A 65 -9.27 -11.93 18.40
C ARG A 65 -8.69 -10.57 18.01
N ILE A 66 -7.44 -10.50 17.56
CA ILE A 66 -6.90 -9.28 16.96
C ILE A 66 -7.73 -8.89 15.75
N VAL A 67 -8.11 -9.85 14.89
CA VAL A 67 -8.90 -9.58 13.68
C VAL A 67 -10.37 -9.44 14.01
N PHE A 68 -10.95 -10.44 14.67
CA PHE A 68 -12.37 -10.56 15.00
C PHE A 68 -12.60 -10.24 16.49
N ASN A 69 -12.52 -8.97 16.84
CA ASN A 69 -12.90 -8.50 18.17
C ASN A 69 -14.43 -8.33 18.28
N SER A 70 -14.95 -8.00 19.45
CA SER A 70 -16.38 -7.82 19.69
C SER A 70 -16.93 -6.44 19.28
N GLU A 71 -16.10 -5.55 18.70
CA GLU A 71 -16.48 -4.19 18.37
C GLU A 71 -17.24 -4.13 17.04
N ARG A 72 -18.41 -3.48 17.03
CA ARG A 72 -19.23 -3.36 15.80
C ARG A 72 -18.50 -2.63 14.67
N SER A 73 -17.73 -1.59 15.01
CA SER A 73 -16.90 -0.84 14.06
C SER A 73 -15.97 -1.77 13.29
N ARG A 74 -15.28 -2.67 14.00
CA ARG A 74 -14.36 -3.64 13.39
C ARG A 74 -15.08 -4.57 12.41
N TYR A 75 -16.24 -5.10 12.77
CA TYR A 75 -17.00 -5.98 11.87
C TYR A 75 -17.43 -5.27 10.58
N PHE A 76 -17.98 -4.05 10.67
CA PHE A 76 -18.36 -3.28 9.47
C PHE A 76 -17.15 -2.92 8.62
N LEU A 77 -16.03 -2.58 9.26
CA LEU A 77 -14.77 -2.30 8.59
C LEU A 77 -14.27 -3.51 7.80
N LEU A 78 -14.26 -4.70 8.42
CA LEU A 78 -13.87 -5.95 7.76
C LEU A 78 -14.77 -6.29 6.58
N ILE A 79 -16.09 -6.14 6.71
CA ILE A 79 -17.03 -6.35 5.60
C ILE A 79 -16.70 -5.40 4.44
N PHE A 80 -16.51 -4.11 4.74
CA PHE A 80 -16.15 -3.12 3.74
C PHE A 80 -14.83 -3.44 3.05
N TRP A 81 -13.81 -3.87 3.80
CA TRP A 81 -12.51 -4.26 3.26
C TRP A 81 -12.58 -5.52 2.40
N VAL A 82 -13.34 -6.54 2.83
CA VAL A 82 -13.60 -7.73 2.02
C VAL A 82 -14.29 -7.36 0.71
N CYS A 83 -15.28 -6.46 0.74
CA CYS A 83 -15.91 -5.95 -0.49
C CYS A 83 -14.90 -5.26 -1.42
N ASN A 84 -13.99 -4.44 -0.89
CA ASN A 84 -12.93 -3.80 -1.68
C ASN A 84 -11.97 -4.82 -2.29
N VAL A 85 -11.54 -5.83 -1.51
CA VAL A 85 -10.65 -6.89 -1.99
C VAL A 85 -11.33 -7.73 -3.08
N LEU A 86 -12.58 -8.14 -2.87
CA LEU A 86 -13.36 -8.89 -3.86
C LEU A 86 -13.58 -8.09 -5.14
N ALA A 87 -13.85 -6.78 -5.01
CA ALA A 87 -13.96 -5.89 -6.17
C ALA A 87 -12.64 -5.81 -6.95
N SER A 88 -11.49 -5.70 -6.26
CA SER A 88 -10.15 -5.71 -6.88
C SER A 88 -9.81 -7.03 -7.56
N ILE A 89 -10.16 -8.17 -6.95
CA ILE A 89 -9.97 -9.49 -7.56
C ILE A 89 -10.85 -9.61 -8.81
N GLY A 90 -12.15 -9.30 -8.70
CA GLY A 90 -13.09 -9.35 -9.81
C GLY A 90 -12.69 -8.44 -10.96
N PHE A 91 -12.23 -7.22 -10.64
CA PHE A 91 -11.72 -6.27 -11.62
C PHE A 91 -10.42 -6.78 -12.28
N GLY A 92 -9.50 -7.35 -11.50
CA GLY A 92 -8.27 -7.97 -12.04
C GLY A 92 -8.57 -9.12 -13.00
N ILE A 93 -9.51 -10.00 -12.67
CA ILE A 93 -9.97 -11.09 -13.55
C ILE A 93 -10.57 -10.52 -14.84
N PHE A 94 -11.42 -9.49 -14.73
CA PHE A 94 -12.03 -8.82 -15.87
C PHE A 94 -10.99 -8.20 -16.81
N VAL A 95 -10.01 -7.47 -16.26
CA VAL A 95 -8.92 -6.85 -17.04
C VAL A 95 -8.06 -7.91 -17.73
N ASN A 96 -7.76 -9.01 -17.02
CA ASN A 96 -7.02 -10.14 -17.58
C ASN A 96 -7.79 -10.77 -18.75
N ALA A 97 -9.09 -11.01 -18.61
CA ALA A 97 -9.94 -11.58 -19.65
C ALA A 97 -10.01 -10.70 -20.92
N ILE A 98 -9.92 -9.37 -20.79
CA ILE A 98 -9.92 -8.44 -21.92
C ILE A 98 -8.54 -8.35 -22.60
N GLY A 99 -7.47 -8.75 -21.91
CA GLY A 99 -6.09 -8.71 -22.44
C GLY A 99 -5.55 -7.29 -22.68
N ARG A 100 -6.19 -6.26 -22.10
CA ARG A 100 -5.76 -4.86 -22.21
C ARG A 100 -5.75 -4.20 -20.83
N SER A 101 -4.56 -3.83 -20.35
CA SER A 101 -4.40 -3.00 -19.15
C SER A 101 -4.23 -1.54 -19.56
N SER A 102 -5.11 -0.66 -19.08
CA SER A 102 -5.01 0.80 -19.29
C SER A 102 -4.52 1.48 -18.00
N THR A 103 -4.04 2.70 -18.11
CA THR A 103 -3.67 3.53 -16.94
C THR A 103 -4.85 3.70 -15.98
N ILE A 104 -6.08 3.79 -16.51
CA ILE A 104 -7.31 3.89 -15.72
C ILE A 104 -7.54 2.62 -14.90
N HIS A 105 -7.26 1.44 -15.47
CA HIS A 105 -7.41 0.17 -14.75
C HIS A 105 -6.50 0.10 -13.53
N ARG A 106 -5.30 0.67 -13.60
CA ARG A 106 -4.38 0.72 -12.44
C ARG A 106 -4.86 1.65 -11.33
N LYS A 107 -5.60 2.70 -11.67
CA LYS A 107 -6.18 3.63 -10.68
C LYS A 107 -7.35 3.03 -9.90
N PHE A 108 -7.98 1.96 -10.39
CA PHE A 108 -8.94 1.19 -9.60
C PHE A 108 -8.31 0.63 -8.31
N PHE A 109 -7.10 0.08 -8.42
CA PHE A 109 -6.39 -0.44 -7.25
C PHE A 109 -5.99 0.68 -6.27
N HIS A 110 -5.58 1.85 -6.79
CA HIS A 110 -5.29 3.04 -5.98
C HIS A 110 -6.53 3.49 -5.19
N LEU A 111 -7.71 3.45 -5.82
CA LEU A 111 -8.97 3.78 -5.17
C LEU A 111 -9.28 2.79 -4.03
N THR A 112 -9.25 1.48 -4.29
CA THR A 112 -9.62 0.47 -3.28
C THR A 112 -8.67 0.46 -2.07
N VAL A 113 -7.36 0.59 -2.28
CA VAL A 113 -6.40 0.68 -1.17
C VAL A 113 -6.58 1.99 -0.38
N SER A 114 -6.89 3.09 -1.06
CA SER A 114 -7.19 4.36 -0.41
C SER A 114 -8.45 4.27 0.43
N MET A 115 -9.50 3.59 -0.04
CA MET A 115 -10.72 3.34 0.73
C MET A 115 -10.47 2.50 1.98
N ILE A 116 -9.66 1.43 1.87
CA ILE A 116 -9.24 0.62 3.01
C ILE A 116 -8.49 1.48 4.03
N TYR A 117 -7.50 2.25 3.57
CA TYR A 117 -6.72 3.14 4.44
C TYR A 117 -7.59 4.20 5.13
N LEU A 118 -8.42 4.94 4.38
CA LEU A 118 -9.25 6.02 4.91
C LEU A 118 -10.29 5.53 5.91
N SER A 119 -10.91 4.38 5.63
CA SER A 119 -11.85 3.77 6.58
C SER A 119 -11.12 3.26 7.82
N GLY A 120 -9.95 2.64 7.65
CA GLY A 120 -9.11 2.18 8.75
C GLY A 120 -8.67 3.30 9.67
N ILE A 121 -8.04 4.34 9.14
CA ILE A 121 -7.53 5.44 9.96
C ILE A 121 -8.64 6.18 10.71
N ARG A 122 -9.86 6.18 10.16
CA ARG A 122 -11.03 6.83 10.78
C ARG A 122 -11.64 6.01 11.92
N TYR A 123 -11.70 4.69 11.76
CA TYR A 123 -12.48 3.81 12.64
C TYR A 123 -11.63 2.88 13.50
N ASP A 124 -10.41 2.55 13.09
CA ASP A 124 -9.50 1.63 13.79
C ASP A 124 -8.04 1.85 13.36
N HIS A 125 -7.44 2.89 13.94
CA HIS A 125 -6.10 3.36 13.61
C HIS A 125 -5.02 2.28 13.75
N ASP A 126 -4.95 1.65 14.92
CA ASP A 126 -3.89 0.68 15.24
C ASP A 126 -4.01 -0.58 14.38
N PHE A 127 -5.25 -0.99 14.06
CA PHE A 127 -5.47 -2.13 13.19
C PHE A 127 -5.11 -1.87 11.73
N VAL A 128 -5.42 -0.69 11.19
CA VAL A 128 -5.00 -0.36 9.83
C VAL A 128 -3.48 -0.24 9.71
N TRP A 129 -2.81 0.25 10.76
CA TRP A 129 -1.34 0.26 10.83
C TRP A 129 -0.78 -1.18 10.80
N LEU A 130 -1.31 -2.06 11.65
CA LEU A 130 -0.93 -3.48 11.67
C LEU A 130 -1.16 -4.14 10.30
N CYS A 131 -2.37 -4.02 9.75
CA CYS A 131 -2.72 -4.61 8.46
C CYS A 131 -1.86 -4.05 7.33
N GLY A 132 -1.52 -2.76 7.34
CA GLY A 132 -0.63 -2.15 6.36
C GLY A 132 0.74 -2.83 6.32
N TRP A 133 1.36 -3.04 7.48
CA TRP A 133 2.64 -3.75 7.58
C TRP A 133 2.53 -5.21 7.18
N MET A 134 1.50 -5.93 7.66
CA MET A 134 1.31 -7.35 7.30
C MET A 134 1.11 -7.52 5.78
N MET A 135 0.33 -6.64 5.15
CA MET A 135 0.11 -6.66 3.71
C MET A 135 1.39 -6.36 2.93
N LEU A 136 2.21 -5.41 3.39
CA LEU A 136 3.50 -5.11 2.78
C LEU A 136 4.44 -6.32 2.85
N CYS A 137 4.57 -6.94 4.02
CA CYS A 137 5.35 -8.17 4.22
C CYS A 137 4.86 -9.30 3.32
N MET A 138 3.55 -9.51 3.24
CA MET A 138 2.95 -10.53 2.39
C MET A 138 3.26 -10.29 0.91
N PHE A 139 3.15 -9.05 0.42
CA PHE A 139 3.43 -8.72 -0.98
C PHE A 139 4.91 -8.91 -1.33
N VAL A 140 5.83 -8.61 -0.40
CA VAL A 140 7.26 -8.91 -0.57
C VAL A 140 7.51 -10.42 -0.64
N ILE A 141 6.88 -11.22 0.23
CA ILE A 141 7.03 -12.69 0.19
C ILE A 141 6.45 -13.26 -1.11
N VAL A 142 5.27 -12.81 -1.53
CA VAL A 142 4.66 -13.21 -2.81
C VAL A 142 5.58 -12.88 -3.99
N GLU A 143 6.20 -11.71 -3.96
CA GLU A 143 7.16 -11.29 -4.99
C GLU A 143 8.41 -12.18 -5.01
N VAL A 144 8.94 -12.55 -3.85
CA VAL A 144 10.05 -13.53 -3.72
C VAL A 144 9.66 -14.88 -4.32
N LEU A 145 8.47 -15.40 -3.97
CA LEU A 145 7.97 -16.68 -4.49
C LEU A 145 7.82 -16.64 -6.01
N ARG A 146 7.29 -15.54 -6.56
CA ARG A 146 7.16 -15.37 -8.01
C ARG A 146 8.52 -15.23 -8.69
N PHE A 147 9.39 -14.37 -8.17
CA PHE A 147 10.70 -14.08 -8.77
C PHE A 147 11.57 -15.34 -8.86
N PHE A 148 11.59 -16.17 -7.81
CA PHE A 148 12.33 -17.42 -7.79
C PHE A 148 11.58 -18.62 -8.40
N LYS A 149 10.41 -18.40 -9.01
CA LYS A 149 9.62 -19.44 -9.70
C LYS A 149 9.33 -20.64 -8.79
N VAL A 150 8.86 -20.36 -7.58
CA VAL A 150 8.65 -21.39 -6.56
C VAL A 150 7.37 -22.18 -6.87
N PRO A 151 7.42 -23.53 -6.99
CA PRO A 151 6.23 -24.35 -7.18
C PRO A 151 5.43 -24.50 -5.87
N PRO A 152 4.09 -24.67 -5.91
CA PRO A 152 3.22 -24.65 -7.09
C PRO A 152 2.78 -23.24 -7.51
N TRP A 153 3.33 -22.19 -6.89
CA TRP A 153 2.82 -20.83 -6.98
C TRP A 153 3.12 -20.11 -8.29
N GLU A 154 4.23 -20.46 -8.95
CA GLU A 154 4.76 -19.75 -10.12
C GLU A 154 3.70 -19.39 -11.16
N GLN A 155 2.93 -20.38 -11.63
CA GLN A 155 1.99 -20.18 -12.74
C GLN A 155 0.83 -19.27 -12.34
N ALA A 156 0.25 -19.48 -11.15
CA ALA A 156 -0.84 -18.65 -10.64
C ALA A 156 -0.39 -17.20 -10.41
N LEU A 157 0.78 -17.01 -9.79
CA LEU A 157 1.33 -15.69 -9.51
C LEU A 157 1.70 -14.94 -10.80
N ASN A 158 2.33 -15.61 -11.77
CA ASN A 158 2.66 -15.00 -13.05
C ASN A 158 1.40 -14.63 -13.84
N ASN A 159 0.40 -15.51 -13.93
CA ASN A 159 -0.83 -15.22 -14.67
C ASN A 159 -1.57 -14.02 -14.09
N PHE A 160 -1.63 -13.90 -12.77
CA PHE A 160 -2.30 -12.79 -12.10
C PHE A 160 -1.46 -11.50 -12.15
N LEU A 161 -0.21 -11.55 -11.69
CA LEU A 161 0.60 -10.34 -11.49
C LEU A 161 1.21 -9.80 -12.79
N LEU A 162 1.60 -10.64 -13.76
CA LEU A 162 2.14 -10.12 -15.03
C LEU A 162 1.08 -9.38 -15.85
N SER A 163 -0.20 -9.74 -15.72
CA SER A 163 -1.30 -8.98 -16.33
C SER A 163 -1.42 -7.55 -15.78
N MET A 164 -0.85 -7.33 -14.59
CA MET A 164 -0.83 -6.08 -13.84
C MET A 164 0.52 -5.35 -13.92
N LYS A 165 1.47 -5.87 -14.70
CA LYS A 165 2.80 -5.29 -14.88
C LYS A 165 2.72 -3.87 -15.45
N ASP A 166 3.41 -2.92 -14.82
CA ASP A 166 3.55 -1.55 -15.33
C ASP A 166 4.80 -1.42 -16.24
N GLU A 167 4.85 -0.37 -17.07
CA GLU A 167 6.05 0.00 -17.86
C GLU A 167 7.28 0.23 -16.97
N GLN A 168 7.04 0.60 -15.71
CA GLN A 168 8.08 0.86 -14.71
C GLN A 168 8.66 -0.44 -14.11
N ASP A 169 7.93 -1.55 -14.22
CA ASP A 169 8.33 -2.83 -13.64
C ASP A 169 9.31 -3.59 -14.56
N SER A 170 10.28 -4.25 -13.94
CA SER A 170 11.33 -4.98 -14.65
C SER A 170 11.16 -6.50 -14.46
N ALA A 171 12.21 -7.19 -14.00
CA ALA A 171 12.09 -8.58 -13.56
C ALA A 171 11.31 -8.68 -12.24
N LEU A 172 11.34 -7.62 -11.42
CA LEU A 172 10.53 -7.45 -10.21
C LEU A 172 9.27 -6.63 -10.54
N LEU A 173 8.15 -7.00 -9.93
CA LEU A 173 6.87 -6.29 -9.99
C LEU A 173 6.71 -5.49 -8.69
N LEU A 174 7.28 -4.29 -8.68
CA LEU A 174 7.36 -3.42 -7.50
C LEU A 174 6.15 -2.49 -7.40
N THR A 175 5.43 -2.24 -8.49
CA THR A 175 4.27 -1.34 -8.51
C THR A 175 3.27 -1.61 -7.38
N PRO A 176 2.83 -2.85 -7.09
CA PRO A 176 1.89 -3.10 -5.99
C PRO A 176 2.49 -2.83 -4.60
N ILE A 177 3.79 -3.10 -4.42
CA ILE A 177 4.54 -2.82 -3.19
C ILE A 177 4.68 -1.31 -2.98
N PHE A 178 5.03 -0.57 -4.04
CA PHE A 178 5.17 0.88 -4.01
C PHE A 178 3.85 1.60 -3.83
N LEU A 179 2.75 1.05 -4.34
CA LEU A 179 1.41 1.57 -4.06
C LEU A 179 1.05 1.45 -2.56
N LEU A 180 1.28 0.27 -1.97
CA LEU A 180 1.05 0.06 -0.53
C LEU A 180 1.93 0.98 0.31
N LEU A 181 3.23 1.05 0.01
CA LEU A 181 4.14 1.99 0.65
C LEU A 181 3.63 3.42 0.48
N GLY A 182 3.28 3.84 -0.73
CA GLY A 182 2.85 5.21 -0.98
C GLY A 182 1.63 5.63 -0.16
N VAL A 183 0.63 4.76 -0.06
CA VAL A 183 -0.59 5.08 0.69
C VAL A 183 -0.36 5.02 2.21
N PHE A 184 0.39 4.03 2.70
CA PHE A 184 0.56 3.79 4.14
C PHE A 184 1.77 4.48 4.76
N LEU A 185 2.73 4.98 3.96
CA LEU A 185 3.99 5.55 4.45
C LEU A 185 3.79 6.62 5.53
N PRO A 186 2.87 7.60 5.39
CA PRO A 186 2.65 8.58 6.45
C PRO A 186 2.26 7.96 7.80
N LEU A 187 1.44 6.90 7.77
CA LEU A 187 1.02 6.17 8.96
C LEU A 187 2.18 5.35 9.55
N PHE A 188 3.07 4.82 8.72
CA PHE A 188 4.27 4.12 9.19
C PHE A 188 5.27 5.07 9.85
N LEU A 189 5.37 6.31 9.37
CA LEU A 189 6.27 7.33 9.94
C LEU A 189 5.74 7.93 11.25
N SER A 190 4.41 8.03 11.39
CA SER A 190 3.74 8.58 12.59
C SER A 190 2.72 7.60 13.18
N PRO A 191 3.14 6.44 13.71
CA PRO A 191 2.21 5.38 14.11
C PRO A 191 1.56 5.58 15.47
N ASN A 192 1.98 6.57 16.26
CA ASN A 192 1.59 6.70 17.67
C ASN A 192 0.42 7.66 17.91
N GLU A 193 -0.14 8.24 16.84
CA GLU A 193 -1.16 9.27 16.94
C GLU A 193 -2.56 8.71 16.65
N GLN A 194 -3.32 8.45 17.71
CA GLN A 194 -4.64 7.83 17.60
C GLN A 194 -5.64 8.61 16.76
N SER A 195 -5.47 9.93 16.66
CA SER A 195 -6.32 10.78 15.85
C SER A 195 -5.54 11.28 14.63
N PRO A 196 -6.11 11.20 13.42
CA PRO A 196 -5.36 11.51 12.21
C PRO A 196 -5.04 13.00 12.11
N HIS A 197 -3.76 13.34 12.04
CA HIS A 197 -3.30 14.59 11.46
C HIS A 197 -3.40 14.60 9.93
N LEU A 198 -3.37 15.78 9.32
CA LEU A 198 -3.54 15.94 7.87
C LEU A 198 -2.41 15.26 7.07
N TYR A 199 -1.19 15.23 7.60
CA TYR A 199 -0.06 14.53 6.95
C TYR A 199 -0.27 13.02 6.84
N HIS A 200 -1.06 12.38 7.71
CA HIS A 200 -1.38 10.96 7.55
C HIS A 200 -2.10 10.71 6.23
N LEU A 201 -2.89 11.68 5.78
CA LEU A 201 -3.63 11.60 4.52
C LEU A 201 -2.79 11.95 3.31
N ALA A 202 -1.51 12.32 3.47
CA ALA A 202 -0.61 12.70 2.37
C ALA A 202 -0.45 11.59 1.33
N GLY A 203 -0.41 10.33 1.76
CA GLY A 203 -0.32 9.17 0.88
C GLY A 203 -1.52 9.09 -0.04
N VAL A 204 -2.73 9.05 0.53
CA VAL A 204 -3.98 9.05 -0.24
C VAL A 204 -4.12 10.31 -1.10
N ALA A 205 -3.78 11.49 -0.56
CA ALA A 205 -3.88 12.75 -1.29
C ALA A 205 -2.98 12.75 -2.54
N ALA A 206 -1.74 12.26 -2.40
CA ALA A 206 -0.75 12.27 -3.46
C ALA A 206 -0.93 11.14 -4.47
N THR A 207 -0.95 9.87 -4.01
CA THR A 207 -0.99 8.69 -4.89
C THR A 207 -2.42 8.25 -5.21
N GLY A 208 -3.28 8.23 -4.19
CA GLY A 208 -4.67 7.83 -4.34
C GLY A 208 -5.49 8.78 -5.21
N VAL A 209 -5.39 10.08 -4.94
CA VAL A 209 -6.21 11.12 -5.59
C VAL A 209 -5.44 11.89 -6.64
N GLY A 210 -4.36 12.57 -6.25
CA GLY A 210 -3.62 13.50 -7.11
C GLY A 210 -3.09 12.83 -8.38
N ASP A 211 -2.23 11.83 -8.22
CA ASP A 211 -1.64 11.05 -9.32
C ASP A 211 -2.72 10.33 -10.16
N SER A 212 -3.76 9.78 -9.53
CA SER A 212 -4.91 9.21 -10.26
C SER A 212 -5.58 10.21 -11.19
N VAL A 213 -5.89 11.41 -10.69
CA VAL A 213 -6.54 12.46 -11.48
C VAL A 213 -5.59 13.01 -12.55
N ALA A 214 -4.30 13.22 -12.25
CA ALA A 214 -3.30 13.61 -13.23
C ALA A 214 -3.21 12.60 -14.39
N ALA A 215 -3.19 11.31 -14.09
CA ALA A 215 -3.07 10.26 -15.09
C ALA A 215 -4.33 10.14 -15.97
N ILE A 216 -5.52 10.24 -15.38
CA ILE A 216 -6.80 10.22 -16.11
C ILE A 216 -6.90 11.46 -17.00
N VAL A 217 -6.70 12.66 -16.43
CA VAL A 217 -6.83 13.91 -17.18
C VAL A 217 -5.74 14.05 -18.23
N GLY A 218 -4.50 13.71 -17.89
CA GLY A 218 -3.36 13.79 -18.80
C GLY A 218 -3.45 12.80 -19.97
N SER A 219 -4.08 11.63 -19.79
CA SER A 219 -4.27 10.66 -20.88
C SER A 219 -5.44 11.03 -21.81
N GLN A 220 -6.49 11.69 -21.30
CA GLN A 220 -7.67 12.06 -22.10
C GLN A 220 -7.55 13.46 -22.73
N TRP A 221 -7.00 14.44 -21.99
CA TRP A 221 -6.98 15.86 -22.39
C TRP A 221 -5.59 16.50 -22.39
N GLY A 222 -4.53 15.76 -22.03
CA GLY A 222 -3.17 16.31 -21.93
C GLY A 222 -2.54 16.62 -23.29
N ARG A 223 -2.67 17.87 -23.74
CA ARG A 223 -2.11 18.37 -25.01
C ARG A 223 -0.73 19.00 -24.82
N THR A 224 -0.55 19.77 -23.75
CA THR A 224 0.65 20.56 -23.51
C THR A 224 1.64 19.76 -22.67
N LYS A 225 2.69 19.22 -23.28
CA LYS A 225 3.67 18.38 -22.57
C LYS A 225 4.73 19.21 -21.86
N TRP A 226 5.15 18.75 -20.68
CA TRP A 226 6.33 19.32 -20.01
C TRP A 226 7.59 19.04 -20.83
N PRO A 227 8.59 19.95 -20.82
CA PRO A 227 9.84 19.74 -21.55
C PRO A 227 10.49 18.40 -21.17
N ARG A 228 10.83 17.59 -22.18
CA ARG A 228 11.51 16.29 -22.01
C ARG A 228 10.72 15.22 -21.25
N GLY A 229 9.39 15.36 -21.10
CA GLY A 229 8.55 14.39 -20.38
C GLY A 229 7.31 13.92 -21.16
N LYS A 230 6.73 12.78 -20.73
CA LYS A 230 5.42 12.29 -21.22
C LYS A 230 4.23 12.97 -20.50
N LYS A 231 4.50 13.58 -19.34
CA LYS A 231 3.50 14.24 -18.48
C LYS A 231 3.03 15.57 -19.10
N SER A 232 1.80 15.96 -18.80
CA SER A 232 1.15 17.14 -19.39
C SER A 232 0.83 18.20 -18.34
N VAL A 233 0.87 19.47 -18.72
CA VAL A 233 0.49 20.62 -17.88
C VAL A 233 -0.96 20.49 -17.41
N GLU A 234 -1.86 20.00 -18.26
CA GLU A 234 -3.27 19.79 -17.90
C GLU A 234 -3.42 18.75 -16.79
N GLY A 235 -2.68 17.63 -16.90
CA GLY A 235 -2.61 16.60 -15.86
C GLY A 235 -2.05 17.13 -14.54
N SER A 236 -0.95 17.88 -14.58
CA SER A 236 -0.37 18.54 -13.39
C SER A 236 -1.36 19.52 -12.73
N THR A 237 -2.03 20.35 -13.53
CA THR A 237 -3.05 21.27 -13.03
C THR A 237 -4.19 20.52 -12.35
N ALA A 238 -4.64 19.42 -12.95
CA ALA A 238 -5.71 18.58 -12.39
C ALA A 238 -5.30 17.92 -11.07
N MET A 239 -4.06 17.45 -10.95
CA MET A 239 -3.51 16.94 -9.68
C MET A 239 -3.50 18.03 -8.61
N ALA A 240 -2.97 19.22 -8.90
CA ALA A 240 -2.91 20.30 -7.91
C ALA A 240 -4.31 20.67 -7.38
N VAL A 241 -5.31 20.73 -8.27
CA VAL A 241 -6.71 21.00 -7.90
C VAL A 241 -7.29 19.83 -7.08
N ALA A 242 -7.12 18.59 -7.53
CA ALA A 242 -7.68 17.42 -6.86
C ALA A 242 -7.09 17.21 -5.46
N THR A 243 -5.77 17.34 -5.32
CA THR A 243 -5.08 17.26 -4.02
C THR A 243 -5.53 18.39 -3.09
N THR A 244 -5.66 19.62 -3.60
CA THR A 244 -6.16 20.75 -2.80
C THR A 244 -7.57 20.48 -2.29
N ILE A 245 -8.49 20.08 -3.16
CA ILE A 245 -9.89 19.80 -2.78
C ILE A 245 -9.94 18.67 -1.75
N PHE A 246 -9.22 17.57 -2.00
CA PHE A 246 -9.18 16.45 -1.08
C PHE A 246 -8.68 16.86 0.31
N LEU A 247 -7.53 17.55 0.38
CA LEU A 247 -6.96 17.98 1.65
C LEU A 247 -7.88 18.98 2.38
N LEU A 248 -8.53 19.91 1.67
CA LEU A 248 -9.49 20.85 2.26
C LEU A 248 -10.72 20.13 2.84
N LEU A 249 -11.26 19.14 2.12
CA LEU A 249 -12.38 18.32 2.59
C LEU A 249 -11.99 17.40 3.75
N ALA A 250 -10.72 17.02 3.83
CA ALA A 250 -10.20 16.17 4.89
C ALA A 250 -9.97 16.91 6.22
N ARG A 251 -9.68 18.23 6.19
CA ARG A 251 -9.36 19.03 7.39
C ARG A 251 -10.33 18.84 8.56
N PRO A 252 -11.66 18.82 8.38
CA PRO A 252 -12.61 18.68 9.49
C PRO A 252 -12.51 17.35 10.22
N PHE A 253 -11.89 16.34 9.60
CA PHE A 253 -11.68 15.01 10.18
C PHE A 253 -10.32 14.87 10.87
N CYS A 254 -9.48 15.92 10.84
CA CYS A 254 -8.13 15.90 11.36
C CYS A 254 -7.96 16.77 12.62
N VAL A 255 -6.97 16.41 13.44
CA VAL A 255 -6.62 17.17 14.65
C VAL A 255 -5.63 18.31 14.38
N PRO A 256 -5.62 19.38 15.20
CA PRO A 256 -4.65 20.47 15.08
C PRO A 256 -3.19 20.03 15.33
N PRO A 257 -2.18 20.79 14.83
CA PRO A 257 -2.31 22.01 14.05
C PRO A 257 -2.78 21.71 12.61
N LEU A 258 -3.74 22.49 12.12
CA LEU A 258 -4.25 22.35 10.76
C LEU A 258 -3.56 23.36 9.83
N PRO A 259 -2.89 22.93 8.75
CA PRO A 259 -2.35 23.83 7.75
C PRO A 259 -3.41 24.80 7.22
N SER A 260 -3.02 26.04 6.93
CA SER A 260 -3.93 27.03 6.34
C SER A 260 -4.29 26.65 4.89
N CYS A 261 -5.39 27.20 4.36
CA CYS A 261 -5.77 26.92 2.97
C CYS A 261 -4.65 27.29 1.97
N ALA A 262 -3.91 28.37 2.24
CA ALA A 262 -2.77 28.78 1.43
C ALA A 262 -1.62 27.75 1.49
N HIS A 263 -1.33 27.17 2.67
CA HIS A 263 -0.34 26.10 2.79
C HIS A 263 -0.77 24.85 2.02
N ILE A 264 -2.06 24.46 2.08
CA ILE A 264 -2.57 23.30 1.33
C ILE A 264 -2.42 23.49 -0.18
N VAL A 265 -2.73 24.68 -0.69
CA VAL A 265 -2.51 25.02 -2.11
C VAL A 265 -1.02 24.95 -2.44
N PHE A 266 -0.16 25.50 -1.60
CA PHE A 266 1.30 25.45 -1.77
C PHE A 266 1.80 24.00 -1.85
N VAL A 267 1.45 23.14 -0.89
CA VAL A 267 1.82 21.71 -0.89
C VAL A 267 1.31 21.02 -2.16
N SER A 268 0.07 21.26 -2.56
CA SER A 268 -0.52 20.65 -3.76
C SER A 268 0.21 21.04 -5.05
N LEU A 269 0.66 22.30 -5.15
CA LEU A 269 1.48 22.78 -6.27
C LEU A 269 2.87 22.13 -6.27
N ILE A 270 3.50 21.99 -5.09
CA ILE A 270 4.79 21.30 -4.97
C ILE A 270 4.66 19.83 -5.37
N LEU A 271 3.65 19.12 -4.88
CA LEU A 271 3.40 17.72 -5.26
C LEU A 271 3.17 17.59 -6.77
N SER A 272 2.39 18.48 -7.37
CA SER A 272 2.21 18.51 -8.82
C SER A 272 3.49 18.79 -9.60
N ALA A 273 4.38 19.64 -9.08
CA ALA A 273 5.67 19.94 -9.71
C ALA A 273 6.62 18.77 -9.60
N VAL A 274 6.70 18.13 -8.43
CA VAL A 274 7.48 16.91 -8.20
C VAL A 274 7.01 15.79 -9.15
N GLU A 275 5.70 15.64 -9.31
CA GLU A 275 5.15 14.65 -10.23
C GLU A 275 5.47 14.94 -11.71
N ALA A 276 5.52 16.22 -12.09
CA ALA A 276 5.90 16.60 -13.45
C ALA A 276 7.35 16.22 -13.81
N VAL A 277 8.25 16.13 -12.81
CA VAL A 277 9.68 15.86 -13.01
C VAL A 277 10.11 14.44 -12.63
N THR A 278 9.30 13.73 -11.83
CA THR A 278 9.64 12.39 -11.34
C THR A 278 9.26 11.30 -12.35
N VAL A 279 10.11 10.28 -12.45
CA VAL A 279 9.88 9.13 -13.33
C VAL A 279 10.11 7.85 -12.53
N ASN A 280 9.15 6.91 -12.56
CA ASN A 280 9.21 5.55 -12.00
C ASN A 280 9.20 5.37 -10.47
N VAL A 281 9.19 6.45 -9.68
CA VAL A 281 9.19 6.39 -8.20
C VAL A 281 8.24 7.41 -7.55
N ASP A 282 7.28 7.91 -8.34
CA ASP A 282 6.22 8.85 -7.93
C ASP A 282 5.42 8.33 -6.73
N ASN A 283 5.13 7.04 -6.70
CA ASN A 283 4.41 6.38 -5.61
C ASN A 283 5.11 6.43 -4.24
N ILE A 284 6.42 6.71 -4.17
CA ILE A 284 7.15 6.87 -2.90
C ILE A 284 7.46 8.34 -2.64
N ILE A 285 7.95 9.05 -3.67
CA ILE A 285 8.41 10.43 -3.50
C ILE A 285 7.25 11.36 -3.16
N LEU A 286 6.10 11.24 -3.84
CA LEU A 286 4.99 12.18 -3.63
C LEU A 286 4.42 12.07 -2.21
N PRO A 287 4.12 10.88 -1.66
CA PRO A 287 3.69 10.75 -0.27
C PRO A 287 4.72 11.25 0.74
N THR A 288 6.01 10.99 0.49
CA THR A 288 7.09 11.46 1.37
C THR A 288 7.15 12.98 1.44
N VAL A 289 7.16 13.64 0.27
CA VAL A 289 7.15 15.11 0.18
C VAL A 289 5.88 15.67 0.79
N GLY A 290 4.72 15.05 0.52
CA GLY A 290 3.43 15.49 1.07
C GLY A 290 3.40 15.40 2.59
N TYR A 291 3.90 14.30 3.15
CA TYR A 291 4.00 14.09 4.61
C TYR A 291 4.92 15.13 5.26
N LEU A 292 6.09 15.42 4.68
CA LEU A 292 7.04 16.37 5.24
C LEU A 292 6.58 17.83 5.19
N LEU A 293 5.69 18.18 4.26
CA LEU A 293 5.21 19.54 4.05
C LEU A 293 3.86 19.85 4.73
N LEU A 294 3.14 18.84 5.20
CA LEU A 294 1.84 18.96 5.88
C LEU A 294 2.00 18.90 7.41
#